data_AF-A0A1Y3BPE2-F1
#
_entry.id   AF-A0A1Y3BPE2-F1
#
_cell.length_a   1.000
_cell.length_b   1.000
_cell.length_c   1.000
_cell.angle_alpha   90.00
_cell.angle_beta   90.00
_cell.angle_gamma   90.00
#
_symmetry.space_group_name_H-M   'P 1'
#
loop_
_entity.id
_entity.type
_entity.pdbx_description
1 polymer ?
#
loop_
_entity_poly.entity_id
_entity_poly.type
_entity_poly.pdbx_seq_one_letter_code
_entity_poly.pdbx_strand_id
1 'polypeptide(L)'
;ERLKALKTVLADVEQAKITLNEVQTSLIQHEEIPADEIDLNQMCNELRNLHKQTNQYNESYDHLLSNVTKVRRLVERTRPKQTTHSDLDRLEEDVKTLNKKWKMASTQIIERLSTLELCSDLLKKYRSLMNVERNWLTQTTARVNTVLNRSDLDYV
;
A
#
# COMPACT_ATOMS: atom_id res chain seq x y z
N GLU A 1 0.22 38.81 8.19
CA GLU A 1 0.92 38.00 7.16
C GLU A 1 1.81 36.89 7.69
N ARG A 2 2.99 37.13 8.31
CA ARG A 2 3.90 36.05 8.76
C ARG A 2 3.25 34.99 9.66
N LEU A 3 2.60 35.43 10.74
CA LEU A 3 1.93 34.53 11.68
C LEU A 3 0.81 33.73 11.02
N LYS A 4 0.12 34.32 10.04
CA LYS A 4 -0.93 33.66 9.27
C LYS A 4 -0.34 32.56 8.39
N ALA A 5 0.72 32.86 7.64
CA ALA A 5 1.40 31.88 6.80
C ALA A 5 2.00 30.71 7.62
N LEU A 6 2.61 31.01 8.77
CA LEU A 6 3.11 29.98 9.68
C LEU A 6 1.97 29.12 10.25
N LYS A 7 0.85 29.73 10.65
CA LYS A 7 -0.33 29.00 11.14
C LYS A 7 -0.87 28.03 10.09
N THR A 8 -0.94 28.46 8.82
CA THR A 8 -1.34 27.59 7.71
C THR A 8 -0.38 26.41 7.56
N VAL A 9 0.93 26.66 7.50
CA VAL A 9 1.92 25.58 7.39
C VAL A 9 1.84 24.59 8.56
N LEU A 10 1.66 25.07 9.79
CA LEU A 10 1.52 24.18 10.95
C LEU A 10 0.26 23.31 10.87
N ALA A 11 -0.86 23.86 10.38
CA ALA A 11 -2.08 23.09 10.15
C ALA A 11 -1.87 22.02 9.05
N ASP A 12 -1.20 22.40 7.95
CA ASP A 12 -0.86 21.49 6.86
C ASP A 12 0.08 20.37 7.34
N VAL A 13 1.03 20.66 8.24
CA VAL A 13 1.91 19.65 8.87
C VAL A 13 1.11 18.66 9.70
N GLU A 14 0.18 19.11 10.52
CA GLU A 14 -0.65 18.19 11.31
C GLU A 14 -1.55 17.32 10.42
N GLN A 15 -2.13 17.89 9.37
CA GLN A 15 -2.90 17.13 8.39
C GLN A 15 -2.03 16.08 7.66
N ALA A 16 -0.80 16.44 7.29
CA ALA A 16 0.17 15.52 6.70
C ALA A 16 0.50 14.37 7.67
N LYS A 17 0.71 14.64 8.96
CA LYS A 17 0.95 13.58 9.96
C LYS A 17 -0.23 12.61 10.08
N ILE A 18 -1.46 13.14 10.12
CA ILE A 18 -2.67 12.32 10.22
C ILE A 18 -2.78 11.39 9.00
N THR A 19 -2.71 11.96 7.79
CA THR A 19 -2.82 11.19 6.54
C THR A 19 -1.69 10.16 6.38
N LEU A 20 -0.45 10.51 6.75
CA LEU A 20 0.66 9.56 6.76
C LEU A 20 0.39 8.40 7.72
N ASN A 21 -0.10 8.69 8.93
CA ASN A 21 -0.38 7.67 9.94
C ASN A 21 -1.51 6.73 9.51
N GLU A 22 -2.56 7.26 8.88
CA GLU A 22 -3.66 6.45 8.31
C GLU A 22 -3.14 5.48 7.25
N VAL A 23 -2.32 5.98 6.32
CA VAL A 23 -1.71 5.14 5.28
C VAL A 23 -0.78 4.08 5.88
N GLN A 24 0.06 4.46 6.84
CA GLN A 24 0.98 3.53 7.51
C GLN A 24 0.22 2.46 8.31
N THR A 25 -0.83 2.84 9.02
CA THR A 25 -1.69 1.90 9.76
C THR A 25 -2.35 0.91 8.81
N SER A 26 -2.88 1.41 7.68
CA SER A 26 -3.46 0.53 6.66
C SER A 26 -2.42 -0.41 6.06
N LEU A 27 -1.20 0.06 5.78
CA LEU A 27 -0.11 -0.83 5.35
C LEU A 27 0.20 -1.89 6.41
N ILE A 28 0.24 -1.57 7.69
CA ILE A 28 0.47 -2.58 8.74
C ILE A 28 -0.65 -3.64 8.76
N GLN A 29 -1.91 -3.23 8.59
CA GLN A 29 -3.05 -4.16 8.54
C GLN A 29 -2.98 -5.13 7.36
N HIS A 30 -2.28 -4.76 6.28
CA HIS A 30 -2.15 -5.53 5.04
C HIS A 30 -0.74 -6.13 4.89
N GLU A 31 -0.10 -6.54 5.99
CA GLU A 31 1.24 -7.15 5.97
C GLU A 31 1.21 -8.61 5.51
N GLU A 32 0.20 -9.37 5.91
CA GLU A 32 0.06 -10.79 5.56
C GLU A 32 -0.73 -10.98 4.27
N ILE A 33 -0.22 -11.84 3.37
CA ILE A 33 -0.89 -12.16 2.10
C ILE A 33 -1.91 -13.30 2.34
N PRO A 34 -3.19 -13.10 2.00
CA PRO A 34 -4.20 -14.15 2.15
C PRO A 34 -3.97 -15.33 1.21
N ALA A 35 -4.31 -16.54 1.68
CA ALA A 35 -4.25 -17.77 0.89
C ALA A 35 -5.54 -18.06 0.11
N ASP A 36 -6.67 -17.52 0.56
CA ASP A 36 -7.95 -17.64 -0.16
C ASP A 36 -8.12 -16.54 -1.21
N GLU A 37 -8.81 -16.90 -2.29
CA GLU A 37 -9.04 -16.02 -3.43
C GLU A 37 -9.97 -14.84 -3.09
N ILE A 38 -10.97 -15.05 -2.23
CA ILE A 38 -11.91 -14.01 -1.82
C ILE A 38 -11.16 -12.95 -1.02
N ASP A 39 -10.43 -13.38 0.01
CA ASP A 39 -9.66 -12.49 0.88
C ASP A 39 -8.55 -11.77 0.13
N LEU A 40 -7.86 -12.45 -0.79
CA LEU A 40 -6.83 -11.85 -1.64
C LEU A 40 -7.40 -10.76 -2.55
N ASN A 41 -8.57 -11.00 -3.14
CA ASN A 41 -9.25 -10.01 -3.98
C ASN A 41 -9.78 -8.83 -3.16
N GLN A 42 -10.26 -9.07 -1.93
CA GLN A 42 -10.66 -8.02 -1.00
C GLN A 42 -9.46 -7.11 -0.67
N MET A 43 -8.34 -7.69 -0.25
CA MET A 43 -7.11 -6.96 0.05
C MET A 43 -6.60 -6.15 -1.15
N CYS A 44 -6.65 -6.72 -2.36
CA CYS A 44 -6.33 -5.99 -3.59
C CYS A 44 -7.18 -4.73 -3.76
N ASN A 45 -8.50 -4.84 -3.55
CA ASN A 45 -9.42 -3.72 -3.72
C ASN A 45 -9.22 -2.64 -2.65
N GLU A 46 -8.98 -3.05 -1.40
CA GLU A 46 -8.68 -2.15 -0.28
C GLU A 46 -7.39 -1.36 -0.54
N LEU A 47 -6.31 -2.03 -0.98
CA LEU A 47 -5.06 -1.34 -1.33
C LEU A 47 -5.17 -0.47 -2.58
N ARG A 48 -6.00 -0.83 -3.58
CA ARG A 48 -6.28 0.05 -4.73
C ARG A 48 -7.01 1.33 -4.29
N ASN A 49 -7.96 1.21 -3.37
CA ASN A 49 -8.64 2.37 -2.82
C ASN A 49 -7.66 3.23 -2.00
N LEU A 50 -6.80 2.62 -1.18
CA LEU A 50 -5.74 3.32 -0.44
C LEU A 50 -4.77 4.03 -1.39
N HIS A 51 -4.37 3.40 -2.49
CA HIS A 51 -3.52 4.02 -3.51
C HIS A 51 -4.20 5.25 -4.14
N LYS A 52 -5.48 5.14 -4.49
CA LYS A 52 -6.26 6.26 -5.02
C LYS A 52 -6.34 7.42 -4.03
N GLN A 53 -6.63 7.14 -2.76
CA GLN A 53 -6.65 8.15 -1.69
C GLN A 53 -5.28 8.80 -1.52
N THR A 54 -4.21 8.00 -1.49
CA THR A 54 -2.82 8.50 -1.43
C THR A 54 -2.53 9.45 -2.60
N ASN A 55 -2.94 9.12 -3.82
CA ASN A 55 -2.73 10.00 -4.97
C ASN A 55 -3.42 11.37 -4.84
N GLN A 56 -4.55 11.45 -4.13
CA GLN A 56 -5.25 12.72 -3.89
C GLN A 56 -4.48 13.67 -2.96
N TYR A 57 -3.64 13.13 -2.07
CA TYR A 57 -2.85 13.94 -1.13
C TYR A 57 -1.48 14.36 -1.69
N ASN A 58 -1.03 13.82 -2.82
CA ASN A 58 0.29 14.15 -3.38
C ASN A 58 0.49 15.66 -3.58
N GLU A 59 -0.51 16.34 -4.14
CA GLU A 59 -0.46 17.79 -4.36
C GLU A 59 -0.35 18.56 -3.02
N SER A 60 -1.03 18.10 -1.97
CA SER A 60 -0.95 18.71 -0.63
C SER A 60 0.46 18.61 -0.02
N TYR A 61 1.16 17.49 -0.22
CA TYR A 61 2.55 17.34 0.22
C TYR A 61 3.52 18.23 -0.57
N ASP A 62 3.32 18.34 -1.88
CA ASP A 62 4.13 19.22 -2.73
C ASP A 62 3.87 20.71 -2.38
N HIS A 63 2.62 21.06 -2.09
CA HIS A 63 2.23 22.38 -1.57
C HIS A 63 2.84 22.67 -0.20
N LEU A 64 2.85 21.71 0.71
CA LEU A 64 3.45 21.88 2.04
C LEU A 64 4.96 22.21 1.92
N LEU A 65 5.71 21.49 1.08
CA LEU A 65 7.11 21.81 0.80
C LEU A 65 7.30 23.24 0.28
N SER A 66 6.48 23.65 -0.70
CA SER A 66 6.51 25.00 -1.27
C SER A 66 6.18 26.07 -0.23
N ASN A 67 5.18 25.82 0.61
CA ASN A 67 4.71 26.78 1.62
C ASN A 67 5.74 26.99 2.72
N VAL A 68 6.47 25.96 3.14
CA VAL A 68 7.57 26.12 4.10
C VAL A 68 8.67 27.02 3.53
N THR A 69 9.05 26.84 2.27
CA THR A 69 10.06 27.71 1.63
C THR A 69 9.57 29.17 1.53
N LYS A 70 8.28 29.39 1.26
CA LYS A 70 7.68 30.74 1.27
C LYS A 70 7.69 31.35 2.67
N VAL A 71 7.37 30.57 3.70
CA VAL A 71 7.43 31.00 5.10
C VAL A 71 8.85 31.38 5.49
N ARG A 72 9.86 30.61 5.08
CA ARG A 72 11.26 30.96 5.34
C ARG A 72 11.62 32.34 4.81
N ARG A 73 11.39 32.57 3.51
CA ARG A 73 11.66 33.87 2.86
C ARG A 73 10.94 35.03 3.55
N LEU A 74 9.69 34.81 3.97
CA LEU A 74 8.91 35.82 4.68
C LEU A 74 9.48 36.12 6.07
N VAL A 75 9.92 35.09 6.79
CA VAL A 75 10.49 35.23 8.14
C VAL A 75 11.84 35.95 8.07
N GLU A 76 12.75 35.53 7.19
CA GLU A 76 14.06 36.15 6.95
C GLU A 76 13.92 37.65 6.67
N ARG A 77 13.00 38.03 5.76
CA ARG A 77 12.71 39.44 5.46
C ARG A 77 12.24 40.25 6.67
N THR A 78 11.56 39.60 7.62
CA THR A 78 11.06 40.27 8.84
C THR A 78 12.00 40.19 10.03
N ARG A 79 13.12 39.45 9.91
CA ARG A 79 14.14 39.29 10.96
C ARG A 79 15.54 39.63 10.42
N PRO A 80 15.77 40.81 9.81
CA PRO A 80 17.01 41.12 9.10
C PRO A 80 18.26 41.18 10.00
N LYS A 81 18.08 41.33 11.32
CA LYS A 81 19.18 41.34 12.30
C LYS A 81 19.59 39.95 12.79
N GLN A 82 18.85 38.91 12.40
CA GLN A 82 19.08 37.55 12.83
C GLN A 82 19.69 36.76 11.67
N THR A 83 20.90 36.24 11.88
CA THR A 83 21.66 35.53 10.85
C THR A 83 21.33 34.04 10.79
N THR A 84 20.72 33.49 11.85
CA THR A 84 20.43 32.06 12.00
C THR A 84 18.98 31.83 12.40
N HIS A 85 18.32 30.88 11.74
CA HIS A 85 16.90 30.58 11.91
C HIS A 85 16.64 29.10 12.22
N SER A 86 17.13 28.64 13.37
CA SER A 86 17.03 27.24 13.79
C SER A 86 15.58 26.73 13.89
N ASP A 87 14.61 27.61 14.15
CA ASP A 87 13.18 27.31 14.13
C ASP A 87 12.69 26.93 12.72
N LEU A 88 13.17 27.63 11.69
CA LEU A 88 12.86 27.35 10.29
C LEU A 88 13.60 26.12 9.78
N ASP A 89 14.86 25.95 10.20
CA ASP A 89 15.67 24.79 9.82
C ASP A 89 15.02 23.50 10.32
N ARG A 90 14.54 23.50 11.57
CA ARG A 90 13.78 22.38 12.13
C ARG A 90 12.48 22.12 11.39
N LEU A 91 11.70 23.17 11.10
CA LEU A 91 10.43 23.04 10.37
C LEU A 91 10.63 22.45 8.96
N GLU A 92 11.66 22.91 8.25
CA GLU A 92 12.00 22.37 6.94
C GLU A 92 12.43 20.91 7.00
N GLU A 93 13.23 20.54 7.99
CA GLU A 93 13.66 19.15 8.16
C GLU A 93 12.48 18.24 8.52
N ASP A 94 11.58 18.68 9.40
CA ASP A 94 10.36 17.96 9.76
C ASP A 94 9.48 17.73 8.51
N VAL A 95 9.29 18.76 7.67
CA VAL A 95 8.50 18.64 6.44
C VAL A 95 9.18 17.79 5.37
N LYS A 96 10.50 17.89 5.20
CA LYS A 96 11.27 17.01 4.31
C LYS A 96 11.15 15.56 4.75
N THR A 97 11.26 15.30 6.05
CA THR A 97 11.12 13.96 6.63
C THR A 97 9.70 13.42 6.42
N LEU A 98 8.67 14.23 6.64
CA LEU A 98 7.27 13.85 6.37
C LEU A 98 7.06 13.50 4.90
N ASN A 99 7.54 14.33 3.97
CA ASN A 99 7.43 14.05 2.55
C ASN A 99 8.20 12.80 2.12
N LYS A 100 9.40 12.57 2.67
CA LYS A 100 10.16 11.34 2.42
C LYS A 100 9.37 10.11 2.86
N LYS A 101 8.83 10.12 4.08
CA LYS A 101 8.00 9.02 4.61
C LYS A 101 6.74 8.80 3.76
N TRP A 102 6.13 9.89 3.30
CA TRP A 102 4.98 9.83 2.40
C TRP A 102 5.29 9.15 1.06
N LYS A 103 6.38 9.54 0.40
CA LYS A 103 6.79 8.90 -0.86
C LYS A 103 7.17 7.43 -0.66
N MET A 104 7.81 7.09 0.47
CA MET A 104 8.09 5.70 0.83
C MET A 104 6.80 4.90 1.01
N ALA A 105 5.83 5.40 1.77
CA ALA A 105 4.53 4.73 1.96
C ALA A 105 3.79 4.57 0.63
N SER A 106 3.78 5.60 -0.22
CA SER A 106 3.19 5.56 -1.56
C SER A 106 3.81 4.47 -2.43
N THR A 107 5.13 4.32 -2.37
CA THR A 107 5.87 3.28 -3.12
C THR A 107 5.53 1.88 -2.61
N GLN A 108 5.49 1.70 -1.28
CA GLN A 108 5.14 0.41 -0.67
C GLN A 108 3.74 -0.06 -1.05
N ILE A 109 2.76 0.84 -1.20
CA ILE A 109 1.41 0.47 -1.67
C ILE A 109 1.50 -0.12 -3.08
N ILE A 110 2.26 0.51 -3.98
CA ILE A 110 2.39 0.07 -5.38
C ILE A 110 3.10 -1.29 -5.46
N GLU A 111 4.20 -1.45 -4.71
CA GLU A 111 4.95 -2.72 -4.63
C GLU A 111 4.08 -3.87 -4.12
N ARG A 112 3.29 -3.62 -3.08
CA ARG A 112 2.36 -4.61 -2.53
C ARG A 112 1.24 -4.95 -3.50
N LEU A 113 0.66 -3.96 -4.17
CA LEU A 113 -0.34 -4.21 -5.23
C LEU A 113 0.22 -5.11 -6.33
N SER A 114 1.42 -4.80 -6.82
CA SER A 114 2.09 -5.65 -7.83
C SER A 114 2.33 -7.06 -7.33
N THR A 115 2.68 -7.23 -6.05
CA THR A 115 2.89 -8.54 -5.42
C THR A 115 1.58 -9.32 -5.33
N LEU A 116 0.49 -8.68 -4.92
CA LEU A 116 -0.82 -9.33 -4.81
C LEU A 116 -1.40 -9.73 -6.16
N GLU A 117 -1.16 -8.95 -7.22
CA GLU A 117 -1.53 -9.31 -8.58
C GLU A 117 -0.81 -10.58 -9.04
N LEU A 118 0.49 -10.68 -8.77
CA LEU A 118 1.26 -11.90 -9.02
C LEU A 118 0.72 -13.10 -8.21
N CYS A 119 0.44 -12.90 -6.92
CA CYS A 119 -0.15 -13.93 -6.06
C CYS A 119 -1.52 -14.40 -6.57
N SER A 120 -2.35 -13.48 -7.07
CA SER A 120 -3.68 -13.80 -7.63
C SER A 120 -3.56 -14.68 -8.86
N ASP A 121 -2.63 -14.35 -9.76
CA ASP A 121 -2.38 -15.15 -10.96
C ASP A 121 -1.83 -16.54 -10.63
N LEU A 122 -0.91 -16.63 -9.66
CA LEU A 122 -0.39 -17.90 -9.17
C LEU A 122 -1.50 -18.77 -8.55
N LEU A 123 -2.37 -18.18 -7.72
CA LEU A 123 -3.47 -18.89 -7.08
C LEU A 123 -4.46 -19.44 -8.11
N LYS A 124 -4.84 -18.63 -9.11
CA LYS A 124 -5.70 -19.07 -10.23
C LYS A 124 -5.08 -20.23 -10.99
N LYS A 125 -3.79 -20.13 -11.33
CA LYS A 125 -3.06 -21.20 -12.02
C LYS A 125 -3.02 -22.48 -11.18
N TYR A 126 -2.72 -22.37 -9.90
CA TYR A 126 -2.72 -23.52 -8.97
C TYR A 126 -4.10 -24.19 -8.90
N ARG A 127 -5.18 -23.41 -8.70
CA ARG A 127 -6.55 -23.94 -8.64
C ARG A 127 -6.94 -24.65 -9.94
N SER A 128 -6.56 -24.10 -11.09
CA SER A 128 -6.79 -24.71 -12.41
C SER A 128 -6.09 -26.07 -12.53
N LEU A 129 -4.78 -26.14 -12.22
CA LEU A 129 -4.01 -27.39 -12.27
C LEU A 129 -4.53 -28.43 -11.28
N MET A 130 -4.86 -28.02 -10.06
CA MET A 130 -5.45 -28.90 -9.04
C MET A 130 -6.79 -29.48 -9.48
N ASN A 131 -7.61 -28.73 -10.22
CA ASN A 131 -8.86 -29.23 -10.76
C ASN A 131 -8.62 -30.29 -11.85
N VAL A 132 -7.64 -30.08 -12.73
CA VAL A 132 -7.21 -31.07 -13.73
C VAL A 132 -6.77 -32.37 -13.04
N GLU A 133 -5.91 -32.26 -12.03
CA GLU A 133 -5.38 -33.41 -11.29
C GLU A 133 -6.48 -34.18 -10.55
N ARG A 134 -7.40 -33.48 -9.87
CA ARG A 134 -8.55 -34.11 -9.19
C ARG A 134 -9.44 -34.86 -10.16
N ASN A 135 -9.68 -34.30 -11.34
CA ASN A 135 -10.48 -34.97 -12.37
C ASN A 135 -9.77 -36.22 -12.89
N TRP A 136 -8.47 -36.14 -13.15
CA TRP A 136 -7.67 -37.30 -13.57
C TRP A 136 -7.67 -38.40 -12.50
N LEU A 137 -7.45 -38.05 -11.24
CA LEU A 137 -7.44 -39.00 -10.12
C LEU A 137 -8.81 -39.69 -9.96
N THR A 138 -9.89 -38.92 -10.05
CA THR A 138 -11.27 -39.45 -9.96
C THR A 138 -11.54 -40.44 -11.08
N GLN A 139 -11.19 -40.09 -12.33
CA GLN A 139 -11.36 -40.96 -13.48
C GLN A 139 -10.52 -42.24 -13.38
N THR A 140 -9.26 -42.11 -12.96
CA THR A 140 -8.34 -43.24 -12.80
C THR A 140 -8.82 -44.19 -11.69
N THR A 141 -9.25 -43.64 -10.56
CA THR A 141 -9.81 -44.42 -9.44
C THR A 141 -11.06 -45.20 -9.88
N ALA A 142 -11.97 -44.56 -10.64
CA ALA A 142 -13.15 -45.24 -11.18
C ALA A 142 -12.78 -46.39 -12.14
N ARG A 143 -11.77 -46.20 -13.00
CA ARG A 143 -11.27 -47.24 -13.91
C ARG A 143 -10.63 -48.40 -13.15
N VAL A 144 -9.79 -48.12 -12.15
CA VAL A 144 -9.17 -49.15 -11.31
C VAL A 144 -10.23 -49.99 -10.60
N ASN A 145 -11.22 -49.35 -9.97
CA ASN A 145 -12.32 -50.06 -9.31
C ASN A 145 -13.13 -50.92 -10.29
N THR A 146 -13.34 -50.45 -11.52
CA THR A 146 -14.03 -51.23 -12.56
C THR A 146 -13.23 -52.48 -12.94
N VAL A 147 -11.90 -52.38 -13.04
CA VAL A 147 -11.03 -53.53 -13.34
C VAL A 147 -11.02 -54.51 -12.19
N LEU A 148 -10.83 -54.04 -10.95
CA LEU A 148 -10.82 -54.91 -9.76
C LEU A 148 -12.12 -55.71 -9.62
N ASN A 149 -13.27 -55.05 -9.74
CA ASN A 149 -14.57 -55.72 -9.67
C ASN A 149 -14.84 -56.67 -10.86
N ARG A 150 -14.16 -56.50 -11.99
CA ARG A 150 -14.25 -57.44 -13.13
C ARG A 150 -13.40 -58.68 -12.90
N SER A 151 -12.21 -58.54 -12.32
CA SER A 151 -11.37 -59.69 -11.96
C SER A 151 -12.00 -60.61 -10.91
N ASP A 152 -12.98 -60.13 -10.13
CA ASP A 152 -13.80 -60.97 -9.24
C ASP A 152 -14.79 -61.89 -10.00
N LEU A 153 -15.06 -61.62 -11.29
CA LEU A 153 -15.96 -62.41 -12.15
C LEU A 153 -15.24 -63.44 -13.02
N ASP A 154 -13.90 -63.38 -13.13
CA ASP A 154 -13.11 -64.30 -13.96
C ASP A 154 -12.74 -65.62 -13.23
N TYR A 155 -13.30 -65.87 -12.04
CA TYR A 155 -13.13 -67.09 -11.23
C TYR A 155 -14.41 -67.93 -11.06
N VAL A 156 -15.32 -67.91 -12.04
CA VAL A 156 -16.48 -68.85 -12.15
C VAL A 156 -16.41 -69.57 -13.49
#